data_AF-A0A315TCN8-F1
#
_entry.id   AF-A0A315TCN8-F1
#
_cell.length_a   1.000
_cell.length_b   1.000
_cell.length_c   1.000
_cell.angle_alpha   90.00
_cell.angle_beta   90.00
_cell.angle_gamma   90.00
#
_symmetry.space_group_name_H-M   'P 1'
#
loop_
_entity.id
_entity.type
_entity.pdbx_description
1 polymer ?
#
loop_
_entity_poly.entity_id
_entity_poly.type
_entity_poly.pdbx_seq_one_letter_code
_entity_poly.pdbx_strand_id
1 'polypeptide(L)'
;MYHARPERGRELVNEVIASFPSCPIPEVARLGRTLKQWKTAILACFDTHGASNGPTGAINGVIETVRRIARGFRNFTNYRLRCLLAVGGHRPYRIKRANHA
;
A
#
# COMPACT_ATOMS: atom_id res chain seq x y z
N MET A 1 -8.16 2.37 12.92
CA MET A 1 -8.71 2.31 11.55
C MET A 1 -9.07 0.89 11.12
N TYR A 2 -8.21 -0.13 11.30
CA TYR A 2 -8.49 -1.53 10.88
C TYR A 2 -9.62 -2.27 11.63
N HIS A 3 -10.17 -1.69 12.71
CA HIS A 3 -11.26 -2.27 13.51
C HIS A 3 -12.48 -1.34 13.62
N ALA A 4 -12.49 -0.21 12.92
CA ALA A 4 -13.67 0.63 12.88
C ALA A 4 -14.74 -0.04 12.01
N ARG A 5 -15.99 -0.06 12.48
CA ARG A 5 -17.11 -0.43 11.61
C ARG A 5 -17.07 0.44 10.35
N PRO A 6 -17.27 -0.12 9.14
CA PRO A 6 -17.14 0.62 7.88
C PRO A 6 -17.89 1.96 7.87
N GLU A 7 -19.08 2.00 8.47
CA GLU A 7 -19.91 3.21 8.63
C GLU A 7 -19.17 4.31 9.40
N ARG A 8 -18.68 3.99 10.59
CA ARG A 8 -17.91 4.93 11.42
C ARG A 8 -16.62 5.38 10.75
N GLY A 9 -15.97 4.48 10.00
CA GLY A 9 -14.80 4.80 9.22
C GLY A 9 -15.07 5.83 8.13
N ARG A 10 -16.18 5.68 7.39
CA ARG A 10 -16.61 6.62 6.35
C ARG A 10 -16.96 7.99 6.93
N GLU A 11 -17.64 8.04 8.08
CA GLU A 11 -17.93 9.30 8.79
C GLU A 11 -16.65 10.07 9.13
N LEU A 12 -15.70 9.41 9.80
CA LEU A 12 -14.44 10.02 10.21
C LEU A 12 -13.61 10.52 9.03
N VAL A 13 -13.56 9.75 7.93
CA VAL A 13 -12.86 10.17 6.71
C VAL A 13 -13.51 11.44 6.12
N ASN A 14 -14.84 11.50 6.09
CA ASN A 14 -15.54 12.69 5.60
C ASN A 14 -15.30 13.92 6.49
N GLU A 15 -15.33 13.74 7.81
CA GLU A 15 -15.04 14.80 8.79
C GLU A 15 -13.62 15.36 8.63
N VAL A 16 -12.63 14.48 8.49
CA VAL A 16 -11.22 14.85 8.28
C VAL A 16 -11.05 15.59 6.95
N ILE A 17 -11.63 15.07 5.87
CA ILE A 17 -11.54 15.70 4.53
C ILE A 17 -12.19 17.08 4.53
N ALA A 18 -13.25 17.29 5.31
CA ALA A 18 -13.93 18.58 5.42
C ALA A 18 -13.11 19.58 6.26
N SER A 19 -12.50 19.15 7.37
CA SER A 19 -11.86 20.03 8.35
C SER A 19 -10.39 20.36 8.06
N PHE A 20 -9.63 19.44 7.47
CA PHE A 20 -8.19 19.61 7.30
C PHE A 20 -7.79 20.76 6.36
N PRO A 21 -8.47 21.02 5.23
CA PRO A 21 -8.08 22.10 4.31
C PRO A 21 -8.08 23.52 4.92
N SER A 22 -8.88 23.76 5.96
CA SER A 22 -8.95 25.04 6.69
C SER A 22 -8.02 25.11 7.90
N CYS A 23 -7.20 24.08 8.14
CA CYS A 23 -6.27 24.07 9.27
C CYS A 23 -5.21 25.19 9.11
N PRO A 24 -4.90 25.95 10.18
CA PRO A 24 -3.87 26.98 10.14
C PRO A 24 -2.45 26.41 9.97
N ILE A 25 -2.25 25.10 10.19
CA ILE A 25 -0.98 24.42 9.95
C ILE A 25 -0.88 24.08 8.46
N PRO A 26 0.08 24.68 7.70
CA PRO A 26 0.14 24.53 6.25
C PRO A 26 0.28 23.08 5.76
N GLU A 27 1.01 22.24 6.51
CA GLU A 27 1.19 20.81 6.23
C GLU A 27 -0.13 20.05 6.33
N VAL A 28 -0.96 20.36 7.33
CA VAL A 28 -2.27 19.73 7.53
C VAL A 28 -3.25 20.18 6.46
N ALA A 29 -3.25 21.48 6.11
CA ALA A 29 -4.07 21.99 5.01
C ALA A 29 -3.72 21.33 3.67
N ARG A 30 -2.42 21.15 3.40
CA ARG A 30 -1.92 20.43 2.22
C ARG A 30 -2.33 18.96 2.24
N LEU A 31 -2.18 18.28 3.38
CA LEU A 31 -2.67 16.92 3.56
C LEU A 31 -4.17 16.82 3.28
N GLY A 32 -4.97 17.75 3.81
CA GLY A 32 -6.42 17.81 3.59
C GLY A 32 -6.79 17.93 2.11
N ARG A 33 -6.08 18.76 1.34
CA ARG A 33 -6.27 18.85 -0.12
C ARG A 33 -5.97 17.53 -0.83
N THR A 34 -4.89 16.85 -0.45
CA THR A 34 -4.57 15.51 -0.98
C THR A 34 -5.66 14.50 -0.63
N LEU A 35 -6.09 14.43 0.65
CA LEU A 35 -7.14 13.51 1.07
C LEU A 35 -8.46 13.77 0.33
N LYS A 36 -8.80 15.04 0.10
CA LYS A 36 -9.97 15.44 -0.70
C LYS A 36 -9.87 14.95 -2.15
N GLN A 37 -8.71 15.09 -2.78
CA GLN A 37 -8.48 14.60 -4.15
C GLN A 37 -8.63 13.07 -4.25
N TRP A 38 -8.20 12.34 -3.22
CA TRP A 38 -8.22 10.88 -3.18
C TRP A 38 -9.45 10.28 -2.48
N LYS A 39 -10.46 11.09 -2.16
CA LYS A 39 -11.63 10.69 -1.37
C LYS A 39 -12.27 9.38 -1.85
N THR A 40 -12.53 9.26 -3.15
CA THR A 40 -13.18 8.08 -3.73
C THR A 40 -12.38 6.81 -3.48
N ALA A 41 -11.06 6.85 -3.72
CA ALA A 41 -10.18 5.70 -3.50
C ALA A 41 -10.07 5.33 -2.01
N ILE A 42 -10.02 6.33 -1.13
CA ILE A 42 -9.97 6.10 0.33
C ILE A 42 -11.27 5.43 0.80
N LEU A 43 -12.43 5.90 0.34
CA LEU A 43 -13.72 5.32 0.73
C LEU A 43 -13.91 3.90 0.20
N ALA A 44 -13.39 3.60 -1.00
CA ALA A 44 -13.43 2.26 -1.58
C ALA A 44 -12.72 1.21 -0.71
N CYS A 45 -11.77 1.61 0.14
CA CYS A 45 -11.10 0.71 1.09
C CYS A 45 -12.12 -0.05 1.97
N PHE A 46 -13.22 0.60 2.36
CA PHE A 46 -14.26 0.02 3.20
C PHE A 46 -15.11 -1.05 2.48
N ASP A 47 -15.06 -1.10 1.15
CA ASP A 47 -15.81 -2.08 0.33
C ASP A 47 -14.99 -3.34 0.03
N THR A 48 -13.70 -3.34 0.41
CA THR A 48 -12.77 -4.44 0.08
C THR A 48 -12.84 -5.64 1.02
N HIS A 49 -13.80 -5.67 1.96
CA HIS A 49 -13.98 -6.76 2.93
C HIS A 49 -12.69 -7.12 3.71
N GLY A 50 -11.89 -6.10 4.04
CA GLY A 50 -10.65 -6.28 4.81
C GLY A 50 -9.40 -6.51 3.96
N ALA A 51 -9.45 -6.25 2.65
CA ALA A 51 -8.22 -6.20 1.86
C ALA A 51 -7.27 -5.16 2.46
N SER A 52 -6.00 -5.52 2.53
CA SER A 52 -4.97 -4.66 3.08
C SER A 52 -3.74 -4.71 2.20
N ASN A 53 -2.89 -3.70 2.33
CA ASN A 53 -1.59 -3.69 1.69
C ASN A 53 -0.54 -4.58 2.41
N GLY A 54 -0.97 -5.39 3.39
CA GLY A 54 -0.09 -6.24 4.19
C GLY A 54 0.75 -7.23 3.35
N PRO A 55 0.16 -8.00 2.42
CA PRO A 55 0.92 -8.92 1.56
C PRO A 55 1.99 -8.21 0.72
N THR A 56 1.64 -7.06 0.12
CA THR A 56 2.59 -6.24 -0.63
C THR A 56 3.70 -5.71 0.28
N GLY A 57 3.35 -5.22 1.47
CA GLY A 57 4.30 -4.74 2.47
C GLY A 57 5.28 -5.82 2.92
N ALA A 58 4.80 -7.05 3.13
CA ALA A 58 5.65 -8.19 3.47
C ALA A 58 6.67 -8.50 2.35
N ILE A 59 6.23 -8.48 1.09
CA ILE A 59 7.12 -8.67 -0.07
C ILE A 59 8.14 -7.54 -0.18
N ASN A 60 7.72 -6.28 -0.02
CA ASN A 60 8.63 -5.14 -0.04
C ASN A 60 9.68 -5.23 1.07
N GLY A 61 9.29 -5.62 2.29
CA GLY A 61 10.23 -5.82 3.40
C GLY A 61 11.31 -6.86 3.08
N VAL A 62 10.95 -7.97 2.41
CA VAL A 62 11.91 -8.96 1.93
C VAL A 62 12.85 -8.35 0.88
N ILE A 63 12.32 -7.62 -0.10
CA ILE A 63 13.10 -6.95 -1.15
C ILE A 63 14.09 -5.94 -0.55
N GLU A 64 13.64 -5.14 0.42
CA GLU A 64 14.48 -4.18 1.14
C GLU A 64 15.60 -4.87 1.91
N THR A 65 15.29 -6.01 2.55
CA THR A 65 16.27 -6.83 3.26
C THR A 65 17.32 -7.38 2.30
N VAL A 66 16.91 -7.91 1.15
CA VAL A 66 17.82 -8.38 0.09
C VAL A 66 18.76 -7.26 -0.38
N ARG A 67 18.23 -6.06 -0.62
CA ARG A 67 19.01 -4.89 -1.01
C ARG A 67 20.01 -4.47 0.06
N ARG A 68 19.62 -4.53 1.34
CA ARG A 68 20.48 -4.19 2.49
C ARG A 68 21.65 -5.17 2.63
N ILE A 69 21.37 -6.47 2.55
CA ILE A 69 22.39 -7.52 2.65
C ILE A 69 23.37 -7.45 1.47
N ALA A 70 22.87 -7.18 0.27
CA ALA A 70 23.70 -7.05 -0.93
C ALA A 70 24.53 -5.76 -0.98
N ARG A 71 24.27 -4.78 -0.09
CA ARG A 71 24.85 -3.43 -0.11
C ARG A 71 24.65 -2.71 -1.45
N GLY A 72 23.45 -2.90 -2.02
CA GLY A 72 23.09 -2.36 -3.32
C GLY A 72 23.38 -3.30 -4.49
N PHE A 73 22.88 -2.92 -5.67
CA PHE A 73 23.02 -3.67 -6.91
C PHE A 73 23.47 -2.73 -8.02
N ARG A 74 24.39 -3.21 -8.86
CA ARG A 74 24.85 -2.48 -10.06
C ARG A 74 24.15 -2.92 -11.34
N ASN A 75 23.43 -4.03 -11.30
CA ASN A 75 22.77 -4.65 -12.45
C ASN A 75 21.32 -5.02 -12.09
N PHE A 76 20.37 -4.52 -12.89
CA PHE A 76 18.94 -4.72 -12.65
C PHE A 76 18.51 -6.19 -12.80
N THR A 77 19.07 -6.92 -13.75
CA THR A 77 18.78 -8.36 -13.93
C THR A 77 19.13 -9.15 -12.68
N ASN A 78 20.32 -8.91 -12.12
CA ASN A 78 20.76 -9.56 -10.89
C ASN A 78 19.90 -9.18 -9.68
N TYR A 79 19.49 -7.91 -9.59
CA TYR A 79 18.54 -7.44 -8.58
C TYR A 79 17.21 -8.18 -8.69
N ARG A 80 16.61 -8.20 -9.89
CA ARG A 80 15.33 -8.87 -10.16
C ARG A 80 15.38 -10.35 -9.82
N LEU A 81 16.43 -11.06 -10.25
CA LEU A 81 16.58 -12.49 -9.96
C LEU A 81 16.67 -12.77 -8.45
N ARG A 82 17.46 -11.99 -7.71
CA ARG A 82 17.55 -12.13 -6.24
C ARG A 82 16.23 -11.80 -5.55
N CYS A 83 15.50 -10.78 -5.99
CA CYS A 83 14.17 -10.49 -5.48
C CYS A 83 13.20 -11.65 -5.72
N LEU A 84 13.13 -12.16 -6.95
CA LEU A 84 12.25 -13.30 -7.30
C LEU A 84 12.60 -14.55 -6.48
N LEU A 85 13.88 -14.86 -6.30
CA LEU A 85 14.29 -15.99 -5.47
C LEU A 85 13.87 -15.81 -4.01
N ALA A 86 14.17 -14.65 -3.41
CA ALA A 86 13.90 -14.36 -2.00
C ALA A 86 12.40 -14.34 -1.66
N VAL A 87 11.56 -13.81 -2.56
CA VAL A 87 10.10 -13.76 -2.35
C VAL A 87 9.39 -15.05 -2.77
N GLY A 88 10.13 -16.11 -3.13
CA GLY A 88 9.56 -17.41 -3.49
C GLY A 88 8.94 -17.46 -4.88
N GLY A 89 9.36 -16.60 -5.80
CA GLY A 89 8.93 -16.60 -7.21
C GLY A 89 9.32 -17.87 -7.98
N HIS A 90 10.24 -18.68 -7.46
CA HIS A 90 10.56 -20.01 -7.99
C HIS A 90 9.51 -21.08 -7.65
N ARG A 91 8.55 -20.78 -6.76
CA ARG A 91 7.54 -21.77 -6.34
C ARG A 91 6.56 -22.04 -7.50
N PRO A 92 6.25 -23.31 -7.83
CA PRO A 92 5.49 -23.67 -9.03
C PRO A 92 4.12 -22.96 -9.15
N TYR A 93 3.46 -22.73 -8.02
CA TYR A 93 2.14 -22.07 -7.98
C TYR A 93 2.17 -20.55 -8.17
N ARG A 94 3.35 -19.90 -8.15
CA ARG A 94 3.53 -18.47 -8.45
C ARG A 94 4.00 -18.19 -9.88
N ILE A 95 4.48 -19.23 -10.58
CA ILE A 95 4.98 -19.14 -11.96
C ILE A 95 3.85 -19.34 -12.98
N LYS A 96 2.79 -20.07 -12.60
CA LYS A 96 1.60 -20.19 -13.44
C LYS A 96 0.93 -18.82 -13.58
N ARG A 97 0.60 -18.41 -14.81
CA ARG A 97 -0.33 -17.29 -15.03
C ARG A 97 -1.62 -17.61 -14.29
N ALA A 98 -2.10 -16.67 -13.48
CA ALA A 98 -3.43 -16.77 -12.92
C ALA A 98 -4.42 -16.80 -14.09
N ASN A 99 -5.23 -17.86 -14.17
CA ASN A 99 -6.40 -17.89 -15.02
C ASN A 99 -7.43 -16.95 -14.39
N HIS A 100 -7.34 -15.66 -14.71
CA HIS A 100 -8.43 -14.72 -14.49
C HIS A 100 -9.43 -14.95 -15.62
N ALA A 101 -10.29 -15.95 -15.43
CA ALA A 101 -11.56 -16.08 -16.14
C ALA A 101 -12.66 -15.52 -15.23
#